data_AF-A0A3N1D771-F1
#
_entry.id   AF-A0A3N1D771-F1
#
_cell.length_a   1.000
_cell.length_b   1.000
_cell.length_c   1.000
_cell.angle_alpha   90.00
_cell.angle_beta   90.00
_cell.angle_gamma   90.00
#
_symmetry.space_group_name_H-M   'P 1'
#
loop_
_entity.id
_entity.type
_entity.pdbx_description
1 polymer ?
#
loop_
_entity_poly.entity_id
_entity_poly.type
_entity_poly.pdbx_seq_one_letter_code
_entity_poly.pdbx_strand_id
1 'polypeptide(L)'
;MAQAAVTAEAVKASPGETGLSSAYSKDTALNRVAAFIPSEAVAVYLALWAFIDPHEPVAKWTVFGVGLALVFAFYFLAYLQRRRAVAGPDGPPARSLGVTLALLLFAVVAFTAWAAAMPGNPFTQFTDQAVKIGGGAIIVLGVLMPRVADVLGLSGT
;
A
#
# COMPACT_ATOMS: atom_id res chain seq x y z
N MET A 1 -33.03 -2.81 59.32
CA MET A 1 -31.80 -2.41 60.05
C MET A 1 -30.90 -3.65 60.02
N ALA A 2 -29.71 -3.70 59.44
CA ALA A 2 -28.71 -2.70 59.10
C ALA A 2 -27.99 -3.04 57.79
N GLN A 3 -27.21 -2.08 57.33
CA GLN A 3 -26.57 -1.88 56.03
C GLN A 3 -25.04 -2.07 56.17
N ALA A 4 -24.35 -2.26 55.03
CA ALA A 4 -22.89 -2.16 54.80
C ALA A 4 -22.05 -3.38 55.26
N ALA A 5 -20.99 -3.81 54.56
CA ALA A 5 -20.12 -3.08 53.66
C ALA A 5 -19.56 -4.00 52.54
N VAL A 6 -19.79 -3.63 51.28
CA VAL A 6 -19.04 -4.12 50.12
C VAL A 6 -17.81 -3.22 50.02
N THR A 7 -16.66 -3.69 50.49
CA THR A 7 -15.38 -3.04 50.32
C THR A 7 -14.98 -3.09 48.84
N ALA A 8 -15.10 -1.94 48.19
CA ALA A 8 -14.49 -1.66 46.90
C ALA A 8 -12.96 -1.64 47.06
N GLU A 9 -12.31 -2.75 46.71
CA GLU A 9 -10.86 -2.73 46.51
C GLU A 9 -10.57 -2.07 45.15
N ALA A 10 -9.83 -0.97 45.24
CA ALA A 10 -9.41 -0.14 44.14
C ALA A 10 -8.56 -0.94 43.14
N VAL A 11 -9.12 -1.21 41.96
CA VAL A 11 -8.35 -1.56 40.78
C VAL A 11 -7.49 -0.35 40.43
N LYS A 12 -6.22 -0.44 40.83
CA LYS A 12 -5.16 0.52 40.52
C LYS A 12 -4.97 0.54 39.01
N ALA A 13 -5.56 1.53 38.34
CA ALA A 13 -5.38 1.75 36.91
C ALA A 13 -3.88 1.95 36.63
N SER A 14 -3.29 0.98 35.94
CA SER A 14 -1.89 1.01 35.53
C SER A 14 -1.74 2.03 34.39
N PRO A 15 -0.98 3.13 34.55
CA PRO A 15 -0.78 4.11 33.49
C PRO A 15 0.33 3.60 32.56
N GLY A 16 -0.01 2.68 31.65
CA GLY A 16 0.97 2.04 30.77
C GLY A 16 0.53 1.70 29.35
N GLU A 17 -0.75 1.79 29.01
CA GLU A 17 -1.28 1.21 27.76
C GLU A 17 -1.69 2.21 26.66
N THR A 18 -1.17 3.44 26.68
CA THR A 18 -1.41 4.40 25.58
C THR A 18 -0.40 4.28 24.42
N GLY A 19 0.62 3.41 24.53
CA GLY A 19 1.67 3.25 23.51
C GLY A 19 1.40 2.19 22.41
N LEU A 20 0.55 1.20 22.67
CA LEU A 20 0.38 0.03 21.78
C LEU A 20 -0.62 0.27 20.63
N SER A 21 -1.54 1.23 20.77
CA SER A 21 -2.53 1.55 19.73
C SER A 21 -1.90 2.19 18.47
N SER A 22 -0.79 2.93 18.65
CA SER A 22 -0.07 3.60 17.56
C SER A 22 0.67 2.61 16.64
N ALA A 23 1.28 1.56 17.21
CA ALA A 23 1.98 0.54 16.43
C ALA A 23 1.00 -0.32 15.60
N TYR A 24 -0.10 -0.76 16.22
CA TYR A 24 -1.13 -1.57 15.55
C TYR A 24 -1.82 -0.83 14.39
N SER A 25 -2.02 0.49 14.53
CA SER A 25 -2.59 1.32 13.46
C SER A 25 -1.65 1.53 12.28
N LYS A 26 -0.33 1.52 12.49
CA LYS A 26 0.67 1.71 11.42
C LYS A 26 0.83 0.45 10.56
N ASP A 27 0.89 -0.71 11.20
CA ASP A 27 0.98 -2.00 10.49
C ASP A 27 -0.27 -2.23 9.62
N THR A 28 -1.45 -1.84 10.11
CA THR A 28 -2.70 -1.96 9.35
C THR A 28 -2.71 -1.06 8.10
N ALA A 29 -2.18 0.16 8.19
CA ALA A 29 -2.14 1.09 7.06
C ALA A 29 -1.15 0.64 5.99
N LEU A 30 0.04 0.18 6.39
CA LEU A 30 1.04 -0.37 5.48
C LEU A 30 0.53 -1.64 4.79
N ASN A 31 -0.12 -2.56 5.52
CA ASN A 31 -0.70 -3.76 4.93
C ASN A 31 -1.81 -3.45 3.91
N ARG A 32 -2.63 -2.43 4.18
CA ARG A 32 -3.69 -2.01 3.27
C ARG A 32 -3.14 -1.42 1.97
N VAL A 33 -2.09 -0.60 2.04
CA VAL A 33 -1.46 -0.04 0.84
C VAL A 33 -0.70 -1.13 0.07
N ALA A 34 0.01 -2.01 0.78
CA ALA A 34 0.70 -3.14 0.18
C ALA A 34 -0.26 -4.10 -0.55
N ALA A 35 -1.52 -4.22 -0.12
CA ALA A 35 -2.52 -5.02 -0.82
C ALA A 35 -2.82 -4.56 -2.25
N PHE A 36 -2.49 -3.31 -2.61
CA PHE A 36 -2.68 -2.77 -3.96
C PHE A 36 -1.41 -2.83 -4.82
N ILE A 37 -0.25 -3.10 -4.23
CA ILE A 37 1.00 -3.24 -4.96
C ILE A 37 1.30 -4.73 -5.08
N PRO A 38 1.44 -5.29 -6.30
CA PRO A 38 1.85 -6.68 -6.46
C PRO A 38 3.12 -6.94 -5.64
N SER A 39 3.04 -7.83 -4.66
CA SER A 39 4.14 -8.13 -3.73
C SER A 39 5.40 -8.59 -4.46
N GLU A 40 5.21 -9.22 -5.62
CA GLU A 40 6.23 -9.68 -6.55
C GLU A 40 6.97 -8.51 -7.19
N ALA A 41 6.28 -7.44 -7.56
CA ALA A 41 6.92 -6.25 -8.13
C ALA A 41 7.80 -5.56 -7.08
N VAL A 42 7.33 -5.49 -5.83
CA VAL A 42 8.11 -4.97 -4.70
C VAL A 42 9.33 -5.84 -4.41
N ALA A 43 9.16 -7.16 -4.35
CA ALA A 43 10.24 -8.10 -4.10
C ALA A 43 11.34 -8.02 -5.17
N VAL A 44 10.96 -7.98 -6.45
CA VAL A 44 11.91 -7.83 -7.56
C VAL A 44 12.60 -6.47 -7.51
N TYR A 45 11.87 -5.39 -7.22
CA TYR A 45 12.47 -4.08 -7.04
C TYR A 45 13.53 -4.07 -5.93
N LEU A 46 13.21 -4.61 -4.76
CA LEU A 46 14.15 -4.68 -3.63
C LEU A 46 15.36 -5.56 -3.94
N ALA A 47 15.16 -6.68 -4.63
CA ALA A 47 16.24 -7.55 -5.08
C ALA A 47 17.18 -6.83 -6.05
N LEU A 48 16.63 -6.11 -7.03
CA LEU A 48 17.42 -5.28 -7.96
C LEU A 48 18.16 -4.16 -7.24
N TRP A 49 17.50 -3.51 -6.28
CA TRP A 49 18.10 -2.45 -5.49
C TRP A 49 19.28 -2.96 -4.66
N ALA A 50 19.14 -4.12 -4.01
CA ALA A 50 20.21 -4.75 -3.24
C ALA A 50 21.34 -5.29 -4.13
N PHE A 51 21.03 -5.77 -5.33
CA PHE A 51 22.01 -6.35 -6.25
C PHE A 51 22.86 -5.30 -6.96
N ILE A 52 22.25 -4.20 -7.39
CA ILE A 52 22.94 -3.17 -8.19
C ILE A 52 23.71 -2.19 -7.29
N ASP A 53 23.29 -2.03 -6.03
CA ASP A 53 23.74 -0.96 -5.11
C ASP A 53 23.87 0.39 -5.84
N PRO A 54 22.74 0.96 -6.30
CA PRO A 54 22.77 2.07 -7.24
C PRO A 54 23.28 3.36 -6.57
N HIS A 55 24.58 3.62 -6.68
CA HIS A 55 25.18 4.89 -6.27
C HIS A 55 24.98 5.98 -7.32
N GLU A 56 24.99 5.61 -8.60
CA GLU A 56 24.79 6.56 -9.70
C GLU A 56 23.32 6.92 -9.90
N PRO A 57 22.98 8.19 -10.20
CA PRO A 57 21.61 8.62 -10.43
C PRO A 57 20.90 7.81 -11.52
N VAL A 58 21.60 7.51 -12.61
CA VAL A 58 21.04 6.76 -13.75
C VAL A 58 20.59 5.36 -13.32
N ALA A 59 21.40 4.67 -12.52
CA ALA A 59 21.07 3.33 -12.02
C ALA A 59 19.79 3.35 -11.16
N LYS A 60 19.62 4.36 -10.30
CA LYS A 60 18.42 4.51 -9.46
C LYS A 60 17.15 4.66 -10.30
N TRP A 61 17.21 5.46 -11.37
CA TRP A 61 16.08 5.63 -12.29
C TRP A 61 15.78 4.37 -13.08
N THR A 62 16.81 3.64 -13.50
CA THR A 62 16.64 2.35 -14.18
C THR A 62 15.93 1.34 -13.28
N VAL A 63 16.37 1.18 -12.02
CA VAL A 63 15.72 0.25 -11.08
C VAL A 63 14.27 0.65 -10.80
N PHE A 64 14.02 1.95 -10.63
CA PHE A 64 12.66 2.47 -10.50
C PHE A 64 11.79 2.21 -11.75
N GLY A 65 12.32 2.48 -12.94
CA GLY A 65 11.63 2.22 -14.20
C GLY A 65 11.29 0.74 -14.41
N VAL A 66 12.21 -0.16 -14.05
CA VAL A 66 11.95 -1.61 -14.09
C VAL A 66 10.84 -1.99 -13.11
N GLY A 67 10.88 -1.48 -11.88
CA GLY A 67 9.80 -1.71 -10.91
C GLY A 67 8.44 -1.23 -11.41
N LEU A 68 8.40 -0.04 -12.03
CA LEU A 68 7.18 0.51 -12.62
C LEU A 68 6.66 -0.34 -13.78
N ALA A 69 7.55 -0.80 -14.66
CA ALA A 69 7.21 -1.69 -15.76
C ALA A 69 6.65 -3.02 -15.25
N LEU A 70 7.18 -3.56 -14.15
CA LEU A 70 6.64 -4.77 -13.52
C LEU A 70 5.23 -4.55 -12.97
N VAL A 71 4.98 -3.44 -12.27
CA VAL A 71 3.62 -3.10 -11.80
C VAL A 71 2.63 -3.08 -12.97
N PHE A 72 3.02 -2.43 -14.09
CA PHE A 72 2.21 -2.41 -15.30
C PHE A 72 1.99 -3.82 -15.86
N ALA A 73 3.06 -4.61 -15.98
CA ALA A 73 3.00 -5.98 -16.50
C ALA A 73 2.07 -6.86 -15.65
N PHE A 74 2.18 -6.82 -14.32
CA PHE A 74 1.31 -7.62 -13.43
C PHE A 74 -0.17 -7.25 -13.58
N TYR A 75 -0.50 -5.95 -13.60
CA TYR A 75 -1.87 -5.51 -13.82
C TYR A 75 -2.40 -5.87 -15.20
N PHE A 76 -1.56 -5.77 -16.23
CA PHE A 76 -1.91 -6.15 -17.59
C PHE A 76 -2.13 -7.66 -17.72
N LEU A 77 -1.27 -8.48 -17.12
CA LEU A 77 -1.45 -9.93 -17.07
C LEU A 77 -2.73 -10.30 -16.31
N ALA A 78 -2.99 -9.68 -15.16
CA ALA A 78 -4.22 -9.89 -14.39
C ALA A 78 -5.47 -9.54 -15.20
N TYR A 79 -5.41 -8.48 -16.01
CA TYR A 79 -6.48 -8.10 -16.93
C TYR A 79 -6.68 -9.15 -18.03
N LEU A 80 -5.61 -9.66 -18.65
CA LEU A 80 -5.69 -10.71 -19.66
C LEU A 80 -6.24 -12.02 -19.08
N GLN A 81 -5.80 -12.42 -17.89
CA GLN A 81 -6.28 -13.61 -17.19
C GLN A 81 -7.77 -13.49 -16.88
N ARG A 82 -8.22 -12.33 -16.38
CA ARG A 82 -9.65 -12.07 -16.16
C ARG A 82 -10.46 -12.13 -17.44
N ARG A 83 -9.99 -11.51 -18.54
CA ARG A 83 -10.68 -11.59 -19.83
C ARG A 83 -10.87 -13.04 -20.31
N ARG A 84 -9.90 -13.91 -20.05
CA ARG A 84 -10.02 -15.35 -20.36
C ARG A 84 -11.00 -16.07 -19.42
N ALA A 85 -11.01 -15.72 -18.14
CA ALA A 85 -11.91 -16.33 -17.15
C ALA A 85 -13.39 -15.94 -17.35
N VAL A 86 -13.66 -14.71 -17.82
CA VAL A 86 -15.02 -14.22 -18.09
C VAL A 86 -15.67 -14.90 -19.31
N ALA A 87 -14.88 -15.59 -20.15
CA ALA A 87 -15.41 -16.31 -21.30
C ALA A 87 -16.20 -17.60 -20.94
N GLY A 88 -16.28 -17.95 -19.65
CA GLY A 88 -17.09 -19.07 -19.18
C GLY A 88 -18.56 -18.70 -18.89
N PRO A 89 -19.50 -19.66 -18.96
CA PRO A 89 -20.94 -19.40 -18.72
C PRO A 89 -21.26 -18.87 -17.32
N ASP A 90 -20.42 -19.14 -16.32
CA ASP A 90 -20.56 -18.66 -14.94
C ASP A 90 -19.50 -17.61 -14.55
N GLY A 91 -18.87 -16.96 -15.54
CA GLY A 91 -17.80 -15.99 -15.30
C GLY A 91 -18.29 -14.74 -14.55
N PRO A 92 -17.48 -14.16 -13.63
CA PRO A 92 -17.84 -12.90 -12.99
C PRO A 92 -17.97 -11.77 -14.04
N PRO A 93 -18.74 -10.71 -13.77
CA PRO A 93 -18.92 -9.62 -14.73
C PRO A 93 -17.57 -9.00 -15.11
N ALA A 94 -17.35 -8.79 -16.41
CA ALA A 94 -16.16 -8.13 -16.92
C ALA A 94 -16.01 -6.75 -16.28
N ARG A 95 -14.93 -6.54 -15.54
CA ARG A 95 -14.59 -5.20 -15.03
C ARG A 95 -14.34 -4.28 -16.22
N SER A 96 -14.92 -3.08 -16.21
CA SER A 96 -14.75 -2.14 -17.31
C SER A 96 -13.27 -1.75 -17.49
N LEU A 97 -12.89 -1.45 -18.73
CA LEU A 97 -11.53 -0.98 -19.04
C LEU A 97 -11.19 0.27 -18.23
N GLY A 98 -12.16 1.18 -18.06
CA GLY A 98 -11.99 2.40 -17.26
C GLY A 98 -11.61 2.12 -15.81
N VAL A 99 -12.27 1.16 -15.14
CA VAL A 99 -11.92 0.79 -13.77
C VAL A 99 -10.53 0.15 -13.71
N THR A 100 -10.16 -0.67 -14.71
CA THR A 100 -8.81 -1.26 -14.79
C THR A 100 -7.73 -0.19 -14.93
N LEU A 101 -7.94 0.80 -15.81
CA LEU A 101 -7.03 1.92 -15.98
C LEU A 101 -6.95 2.80 -14.73
N ALA A 102 -8.06 3.05 -14.05
CA ALA A 102 -8.07 3.77 -12.79
C ALA A 102 -7.24 3.03 -11.72
N LEU A 103 -7.44 1.72 -11.57
CA LEU A 103 -6.67 0.90 -10.63
C LEU A 103 -5.18 0.89 -10.97
N LEU A 104 -4.83 0.81 -12.26
CA LEU A 104 -3.45 0.90 -12.71
C LEU A 104 -2.83 2.26 -12.35
N LEU A 105 -3.55 3.36 -12.58
CA LEU A 105 -3.10 4.70 -12.20
C LEU A 105 -2.83 4.78 -10.69
N PHE A 106 -3.77 4.29 -9.87
CA PHE A 106 -3.58 4.25 -8.42
C PHE A 106 -2.41 3.37 -7.99
N ALA A 107 -2.20 2.22 -8.64
CA ALA A 107 -1.07 1.33 -8.37
C ALA A 107 0.26 2.01 -8.71
N VAL A 108 0.34 2.72 -9.85
CA VAL A 108 1.52 3.50 -10.24
C VAL A 108 1.82 4.60 -9.22
N VAL A 109 0.79 5.36 -8.81
CA VAL A 109 0.95 6.43 -7.81
C VAL A 109 1.38 5.86 -6.46
N ALA A 110 0.78 4.74 -6.03
CA ALA A 110 1.12 4.07 -4.77
C ALA A 110 2.55 3.52 -4.79
N PHE A 111 2.95 2.85 -5.87
CA PHE A 111 4.32 2.38 -6.05
C PHE A 111 5.32 3.53 -6.06
N THR A 112 4.99 4.65 -6.73
CA THR A 112 5.85 5.83 -6.76
C THR A 112 6.01 6.46 -5.38
N ALA A 113 4.91 6.61 -4.63
CA ALA A 113 4.94 7.12 -3.26
C ALA A 113 5.76 6.19 -2.34
N TRP A 114 5.59 4.88 -2.48
CA TRP A 114 6.37 3.86 -1.79
C TRP A 114 7.86 3.93 -2.12
N ALA A 115 8.20 4.01 -3.41
CA ALA A 115 9.59 4.16 -3.87
C ALA A 115 10.22 5.45 -3.35
N ALA A 116 9.47 6.56 -3.33
CA ALA A 116 9.93 7.84 -2.79
C ALA A 116 10.14 7.81 -1.27
N ALA A 117 9.44 6.94 -0.54
CA ALA A 117 9.62 6.78 0.90
C ALA A 117 10.87 5.97 1.28
N MET A 118 11.51 5.27 0.35
CA MET A 118 12.70 4.47 0.64
C MET A 118 13.97 5.32 0.80
N PRO A 119 14.91 4.92 1.67
CA PRO A 119 16.21 5.59 1.76
C PRO A 119 16.99 5.41 0.45
N GLY A 120 17.67 6.48 0.01
CA GLY A 120 18.50 6.44 -1.20
C GLY A 120 17.73 6.47 -2.53
N ASN A 121 16.42 6.69 -2.51
CA ASN A 121 15.54 6.72 -3.69
C ASN A 121 15.99 7.73 -4.78
N PRO A 122 15.55 7.56 -6.05
CA PRO A 122 15.93 8.47 -7.14
C PRO A 122 15.41 9.91 -7.00
N PHE A 123 14.40 10.16 -6.17
CA PHE A 123 13.76 11.47 -6.02
C PHE A 123 14.55 12.41 -5.10
N THR A 124 15.51 11.90 -4.31
CA THR A 124 16.36 12.74 -3.46
C THR A 124 17.23 13.71 -4.28
N GLN A 125 17.43 13.45 -5.58
CA GLN A 125 18.13 14.39 -6.46
C GLN A 125 17.37 15.70 -6.69
N PHE A 126 16.05 15.71 -6.46
CA PHE A 126 15.19 16.87 -6.63
C PHE A 126 14.85 17.55 -5.30
N THR A 127 14.70 16.77 -4.23
CA THR A 127 14.37 17.30 -2.90
C THR A 127 14.83 16.37 -1.78
N ASP A 128 15.50 16.92 -0.78
CA ASP A 128 15.90 16.18 0.44
C ASP A 128 14.69 15.72 1.27
N GLN A 129 13.51 16.30 1.02
CA GLN A 129 12.27 15.93 1.70
C GLN A 129 11.51 14.81 0.99
N ALA A 130 12.05 14.22 -0.08
CA ALA A 130 11.39 13.19 -0.88
C ALA A 130 10.85 12.03 -0.02
N VAL A 131 11.65 11.58 0.96
CA VAL A 131 11.27 10.51 1.90
C VAL A 131 10.05 10.90 2.75
N LYS A 132 10.03 12.14 3.26
CA LYS A 132 8.92 12.65 4.08
C LYS A 132 7.65 12.80 3.25
N ILE A 133 7.79 13.32 2.03
CA ILE A 133 6.67 13.52 1.09
C ILE A 133 6.11 12.15 0.66
N GLY A 134 6.97 11.20 0.28
CA GLY A 134 6.57 9.84 -0.09
C GLY A 134 5.85 9.12 1.04
N GLY A 135 6.42 9.16 2.25
CA GLY A 135 5.78 8.58 3.44
C GLY A 135 4.42 9.22 3.75
N GLY A 136 4.31 10.55 3.66
CA GLY A 136 3.04 11.25 3.80
C GLY A 136 2.02 10.86 2.74
N ALA A 137 2.44 10.76 1.48
CA ALA A 137 1.59 10.37 0.36
C ALA A 137 1.02 8.95 0.54
N ILE A 138 1.82 7.99 1.03
CA ILE A 138 1.34 6.63 1.35
C ILE A 138 0.23 6.66 2.39
N ILE A 139 0.37 7.47 3.45
CA ILE A 139 -0.65 7.58 4.50
C ILE A 139 -1.95 8.12 3.90
N VAL A 140 -1.86 9.19 3.10
CA VAL A 140 -3.03 9.79 2.42
C VAL A 140 -3.69 8.77 1.49
N LEU A 141 -2.90 8.05 0.69
CA LEU A 141 -3.40 6.99 -0.19
C LEU A 141 -4.07 5.86 0.59
N GLY A 142 -3.48 5.40 1.69
CA GLY A 142 -4.07 4.35 2.53
C GLY A 142 -5.42 4.73 3.14
N VAL A 143 -5.65 6.02 3.39
CA VAL A 143 -6.93 6.54 3.88
C VAL A 143 -7.94 6.75 2.73
N LEU A 144 -7.49 7.21 1.56
CA LEU A 144 -8.36 7.49 0.41
C LEU A 144 -8.76 6.23 -0.36
N MET A 145 -7.89 5.22 -0.44
CA MET A 145 -8.11 4.02 -1.25
C MET A 145 -9.40 3.25 -0.92
N PRO A 146 -9.81 3.06 0.34
CA PRO A 146 -11.10 2.46 0.66
C PRO A 146 -12.28 3.22 0.05
N ARG A 147 -12.26 4.56 0.13
CA ARG A 147 -13.30 5.42 -0.45
C ARG A 147 -13.32 5.34 -1.98
N VAL A 148 -12.14 5.28 -2.59
CA VAL A 148 -12.01 5.08 -4.04
C VAL A 148 -12.55 3.72 -4.44
N ALA A 149 -12.26 2.65 -3.68
CA ALA A 149 -12.80 1.32 -3.92
C ALA A 149 -14.33 1.30 -3.81
N ASP A 150 -14.90 1.99 -2.82
CA ASP A 150 -16.36 2.14 -2.67
C ASP A 150 -16.98 2.84 -3.88
N VAL A 151 -16.42 3.98 -4.30
CA VAL A 151 -16.91 4.75 -5.47
C VAL A 151 -16.80 3.95 -6.76
N LEU A 152 -15.78 3.10 -6.89
CA LEU A 152 -15.60 2.22 -8.05
C LEU A 152 -16.45 0.94 -7.97
N GLY A 153 -17.28 0.78 -6.94
CA GLY A 153 -18.16 -0.37 -6.76
C GLY A 153 -17.40 -1.67 -6.46
N LEU A 154 -16.22 -1.57 -5.84
CA LEU A 154 -15.35 -2.71 -5.55
C LEU A 154 -15.55 -3.31 -4.15
N SER A 155 -16.30 -2.66 -3.26
CA SER A 155 -16.52 -3.09 -1.87
C SER A 155 -17.73 -4.00 -1.64
N GLY A 156 -18.39 -4.45 -2.71
CA GLY A 156 -19.58 -5.29 -2.66
C GLY A 156 -19.36 -6.81 -2.77
N THR A 157 -18.14 -7.31 -2.52
CA THR A 157 -17.84 -8.76 -2.55
C THR A 157 -17.14 -9.20 -1.28
#